data_AF-K9RX05-F1
#
_entry.id   AF-K9RX05-F1
#
_cell.length_a   1.000
_cell.length_b   1.000
_cell.length_c   1.000
_cell.angle_alpha   90.00
_cell.angle_beta   90.00
_cell.angle_gamma   90.00
#
_symmetry.space_group_name_H-M   'P 1'
#
loop_
_entity.id
_entity.type
_entity.pdbx_description
1 polymer ?
#
loop_
_entity_poly.entity_id
_entity_poly.type
_entity_poly.pdbx_seq_one_letter_code
_entity_poly.pdbx_strand_id
1 'polypeptide(L)' 'MSTIDLAVVATYGGLAGAYLLVLPFLTYLYLQKRWYVASSFERGFMYFLVMFFFPGMIVLAPFLNIRPQPRTLES' A
#
# COMPACT_ATOMS: atom_id res chain seq x y z
N MET A 1 -18.34 -22.67 -18.76
CA MET A 1 -17.80 -22.15 -17.50
C MET A 1 -18.71 -22.63 -16.39
N SER A 2 -18.21 -23.45 -15.47
CA SER A 2 -19.00 -23.93 -14.33
C SER A 2 -19.13 -22.85 -13.24
N THR A 3 -20.05 -23.04 -12.30
CA THR A 3 -20.22 -22.13 -11.14
C THR A 3 -18.97 -22.07 -10.26
N ILE A 4 -18.24 -23.19 -10.16
CA ILE A 4 -16.97 -23.28 -9.43
C ILE A 4 -15.90 -22.45 -10.14
N ASP A 5 -15.83 -22.52 -11.47
CA ASP A 5 -14.85 -21.71 -12.25
C ASP A 5 -15.09 -20.21 -12.04
N LEU A 6 -16.35 -19.77 -12.01
CA LEU A 6 -16.70 -18.37 -11.70
C LEU A 6 -16.29 -17.96 -10.28
N ALA A 7 -16.52 -18.83 -9.29
CA ALA A 7 -16.11 -18.57 -7.91
C ALA A 7 -14.58 -18.48 -7.77
N VAL A 8 -13.84 -19.33 -8.50
CA VAL A 8 -12.37 -19.31 -8.56
C VAL A 8 -11.88 -17.99 -9.15
N VAL A 9 -12.41 -17.57 -10.31
CA VAL A 9 -12.03 -16.30 -10.95
C VAL A 9 -12.32 -15.11 -10.04
N ALA A 10 -13.50 -15.06 -9.42
CA ALA A 10 -13.85 -13.99 -8.49
C ALA A 10 -12.91 -13.94 -7.28
N THR A 11 -12.55 -15.10 -6.74
CA THR A 11 -11.66 -15.20 -5.57
C THR A 11 -10.25 -14.72 -5.93
N TYR A 12 -9.64 -15.25 -6.99
CA TYR A 12 -8.30 -14.83 -7.40
C TYR A 12 -8.27 -13.40 -7.91
N GLY A 13 -9.30 -12.95 -8.62
CA GLY A 13 -9.45 -11.55 -9.02
C GLY A 13 -9.56 -10.61 -7.83
N GLY A 14 -10.34 -10.98 -6.81
CA GLY A 14 -10.46 -10.23 -5.56
C GLY A 14 -9.13 -10.18 -4.79
N LEU A 15 -8.44 -11.31 -4.66
CA LEU A 15 -7.13 -11.38 -4.03
C LEU A 15 -6.09 -10.55 -4.79
N ALA A 16 -6.09 -10.60 -6.11
CA ALA A 16 -5.20 -9.80 -6.95
C ALA A 16 -5.48 -8.30 -6.80
N GLY A 17 -6.76 -7.88 -6.80
CA GLY A 17 -7.14 -6.49 -6.56
C GLY A 17 -6.75 -6.00 -5.16
N ALA A 18 -6.94 -6.84 -4.13
CA ALA A 18 -6.51 -6.53 -2.78
C ALA A 18 -4.98 -6.38 -2.69
N TYR A 19 -4.23 -7.28 -3.33
CA TYR A 19 -2.77 -7.31 -3.30
C TYR A 19 -2.10 -6.20 -4.13
N LEU A 20 -2.68 -5.82 -5.28
CA LEU A 20 -2.09 -4.84 -6.19
C LEU A 20 -2.55 -3.40 -5.94
N LEU A 21 -3.73 -3.20 -5.32
CA LEU A 21 -4.31 -1.86 -5.14
C LEU A 21 -4.55 -1.53 -3.67
N VAL A 22 -5.33 -2.35 -2.96
CA VAL A 22 -5.79 -2.00 -1.60
C VAL A 22 -4.66 -2.04 -0.58
N LEU A 23 -3.94 -3.15 -0.46
CA LEU A 23 -2.86 -3.33 0.52
C LEU A 23 -1.64 -2.43 0.26
N PRO A 24 -1.19 -2.21 -0.99
CA PRO A 24 -0.15 -1.23 -1.29
C PRO A 24 -0.55 0.20 -0.92
N PHE A 25 -1.80 0.59 -1.20
CA PHE A 25 -2.31 1.91 -0.80
C PHE A 25 -2.31 2.10 0.71
N LEU A 26 -2.81 1.12 1.47
CA LEU A 26 -2.76 1.15 2.94
C LEU A 26 -1.32 1.19 3.47
N THR A 27 -0.40 0.49 2.79
CA THR A 27 1.03 0.52 3.10
C THR A 27 1.59 1.94 2.93
N TYR A 28 1.28 2.64 1.83
CA TYR A 28 1.67 4.05 1.66
C TYR A 28 1.18 4.94 2.80
N LEU A 29 -0.09 4.82 3.20
CA LEU A 29 -0.66 5.60 4.31
C LEU A 29 0.04 5.30 5.64
N TYR A 30 0.32 4.01 5.90
CA TYR A 30 1.01 3.58 7.10
C TYR A 30 2.45 4.13 7.18
N LEU A 31 3.20 4.03 6.08
CA LEU A 31 4.54 4.60 5.97
C LEU A 31 4.50 6.11 6.19
N GLN A 32 3.64 6.84 5.47
CA GLN A 32 3.52 8.29 5.59
C GLN A 32 3.25 8.73 7.04
N LYS A 33 2.37 8.03 7.74
CA LYS A 33 1.97 8.40 9.11
C LYS A 33 3.07 8.18 10.14
N ARG A 34 3.89 7.14 10.00
CA ARG A 34 4.79 6.69 11.08
C ARG A 34 6.28 6.68 10.75
N TRP A 35 6.68 7.07 9.54
CA TRP A 35 8.07 7.01 9.09
C TRP A 35 9.09 7.60 10.07
N TYR A 36 8.79 8.77 10.66
CA TYR A 36 9.71 9.49 11.54
C TYR A 36 9.65 9.07 13.02
N VAL A 37 8.65 8.28 13.41
CA VAL A 37 8.38 7.90 14.81
C VAL A 37 8.42 6.39 15.06
N ALA A 38 8.67 5.59 14.02
CA ALA A 38 8.70 4.13 14.10
C ALA A 38 9.88 3.61 14.93
N SER A 39 9.64 2.56 15.73
CA SER A 39 10.70 1.83 16.44
C SER A 39 11.55 0.99 15.48
N SER A 40 12.71 0.49 15.93
CA SER A 40 13.59 -0.33 15.07
C SER A 40 12.90 -1.59 14.54
N PHE A 41 12.12 -2.27 15.38
CA PHE A 41 11.35 -3.45 14.98
C PHE A 41 10.23 -3.09 14.00
N GLU A 42 9.49 -2.01 14.30
CA GLU A 42 8.44 -1.51 13.43
C GLU A 42 8.98 -1.12 12.04
N ARG A 43 10.16 -0.49 11.99
CA ARG A 43 10.79 -0.11 10.73
C ARG A 43 11.22 -1.33 9.92
N GLY A 44 11.70 -2.39 10.57
CA GLY A 44 11.96 -3.68 9.90
C GLY A 44 10.69 -4.25 9.26
N PHE A 45 9.57 -4.23 9.98
CA PHE A 45 8.28 -4.66 9.44
C PHE A 45 7.78 -3.78 8.29
N MET A 46 7.98 -2.46 8.37
CA MET A 46 7.66 -1.54 7.26
C MET A 46 8.41 -1.91 5.97
N TYR A 47 9.71 -2.23 6.06
CA TYR A 47 10.47 -2.67 4.88
C TYR A 47 9.96 -3.99 4.33
N PHE A 48 9.58 -4.94 5.19
CA PHE A 48 8.95 -6.18 4.76
C PHE A 48 7.66 -5.90 3.97
N LEU A 49 6.78 -5.02 4.45
CA LEU A 49 5.55 -4.66 3.73
C LEU A 49 5.83 -4.04 2.36
N VAL A 50 6.81 -3.12 2.28
CA VAL A 50 7.20 -2.52 0.99
C VAL A 50 7.71 -3.58 0.02
N MET A 51 8.53 -4.52 0.47
CA MET A 51 9.06 -5.60 -0.38
C MET A 51 7.95 -6.57 -0.80
N PHE A 52 7.06 -6.93 0.13
CA PHE A 52 5.97 -7.87 -0.11
C PHE A 52 4.90 -7.31 -1.06
N PHE A 53 4.60 -6.01 -0.99
CA PHE A 53 3.62 -5.32 -1.84
C PHE A 53 4.25 -4.47 -2.95
N PHE A 54 5.56 -4.62 -3.18
CA PHE A 54 6.33 -3.85 -4.16
C PHE A 54 5.70 -3.72 -5.54
N PRO A 55 5.19 -4.80 -6.20
CA PRO A 55 4.61 -4.68 -7.53
C PRO A 55 3.38 -3.74 -7.54
N GLY A 56 2.52 -3.82 -6.53
CA GLY A 56 1.37 -2.92 -6.41
C GLY A 56 1.75 -1.49 -6.06
N MET A 57 2.82 -1.30 -5.28
CA MET A 57 3.33 0.04 -4.98
C MET A 57 3.81 0.77 -6.25
N ILE A 58 4.51 0.08 -7.16
CA ILE A 58 4.92 0.68 -8.44
C ILE A 58 3.71 1.12 -9.28
N VAL A 59 2.63 0.35 -9.30
CA VAL A 59 1.40 0.69 -10.03
C VAL A 59 0.79 1.98 -9.48
N LEU A 60 0.79 2.17 -8.15
CA LEU A 60 0.20 3.34 -7.51
C LEU A 60 1.14 4.56 -7.45
N ALA A 61 2.46 4.35 -7.52
CA ALA A 61 3.48 5.37 -7.38
C ALA A 61 3.26 6.65 -8.20
N PRO A 62 2.89 6.62 -9.50
CA PRO A 62 2.71 7.85 -10.28
C PRO A 62 1.48 8.68 -9.85
N PHE A 63 0.53 8.09 -9.12
CA PHE A 63 -0.72 8.74 -8.73
C PHE A 63 -0.67 9.38 -7.33
N LEU A 64 0.31 9.01 -6.50
CA LEU A 64 0.40 9.45 -5.11
C LEU A 64 1.42 10.59 -4.95
N ASN A 65 0.95 11.75 -4.51
CA ASN A 65 1.81 12.90 -4.20
C ASN A 65 1.95 13.08 -2.67
N ILE A 66 3.02 12.54 -2.10
CA ILE A 66 3.30 12.57 -0.64
C ILE A 66 4.22 13.75 -0.28
N ARG A 67 4.13 14.86 -1.01
CA ARG A 67 4.90 16.06 -0.68
C ARG A 67 4.40 16.65 0.64
N PRO A 68 5.31 17.12 1.51
CA PRO A 68 4.92 17.90 2.68
C PRO A 68 4.08 19.09 2.24
N GLN A 69 2.98 19.33 2.97
CA GLN A 69 2.15 20.50 2.72
C GLN A 69 2.91 21.78 3.11
N PRO A 70 2.66 22.90 2.42
CA PRO A 70 3.24 24.18 2.80
C PRO A 70 2.91 24.53 4.26
N ARG A 71 3.91 24.98 5.00
CA ARG A 71 3.73 25.52 6.35
C ARG A 71 3.14 26.92 6.27
N THR A 72 2.11 27.20 7.08
CA THR A 72 1.64 28.57 7.31
C THR A 72 2.76 29.37 7.98
N LEU A 73 2.97 30.61 7.53
CA LEU A 73 4.06 31.48 7.99
C LEU A 73 3.60 32.53 9.02
N GLU A 74 2.33 32.49 9.42
CA GLU A 74 1.76 33.40 10.40
C GLU A 74 1.99 32.86 11.82
N SER A 75 2.50 33.74 12.68
CA SER A 75 2.94 33.50 14.06
C SER A 75 1.80 33.59 15.07
#